data_AF-A0A7W0UMJ5-F1
#
_entry.id   AF-A0A7W0UMJ5-F1
#
_cell.length_a   1.000
_cell.length_b   1.000
_cell.length_c   1.000
_cell.angle_alpha   90.00
_cell.angle_beta   90.00
_cell.angle_gamma   90.00
#
_symmetry.space_group_name_H-M   'P 1'
#
loop_
_entity.id
_entity.type
_entity.pdbx_description
1 polymer ?
#
loop_
_entity_poly.entity_id
_entity_poly.type
_entity_poly.pdbx_seq_one_letter_code
_entity_poly.pdbx_strand_id
1 'polypeptide(L)'
;MSAGMFSTPRPVPDRLAPALAGGTVVALALPVFAIAGWPLAGWALAAVLWAAAQVFALVLTRLSGDADNLAAVGMRGIGTTSRGLLVGIPLVAVTVSDEWVGISAAALYALAFTVELATGLVSYFSGTAKA
;
A
#
# COMPACT_ATOMS: atom_id res chain seq x y z
N MET A 1 15.86 17.13 -15.75
CA MET A 1 15.65 15.67 -15.72
C MET A 1 15.83 15.16 -17.14
N SER A 2 16.77 14.24 -17.40
CA SER A 2 17.06 13.76 -18.76
C SER A 2 16.03 12.71 -19.20
N ALA A 3 15.51 12.83 -20.43
CA ALA A 3 14.46 11.98 -20.99
C ALA A 3 14.76 10.47 -20.95
N GLY A 4 16.04 10.08 -20.90
CA GLY A 4 16.48 8.69 -20.79
C GLY A 4 16.13 7.99 -19.47
N MET A 5 15.77 8.73 -18.41
CA MET A 5 15.44 8.13 -17.09
C MET A 5 14.25 7.16 -17.15
N PHE A 6 13.27 7.43 -18.03
CA PHE A 6 12.03 6.66 -18.16
C PHE A 6 12.10 5.56 -19.24
N SER A 7 13.17 5.47 -20.02
CA SER A 7 13.29 4.54 -21.16
C SER A 7 14.24 3.36 -20.92
N THR A 8 15.08 3.39 -19.89
CA THR A 8 15.94 2.25 -19.52
C THR A 8 15.19 1.22 -18.67
N PRO A 9 15.09 -0.05 -19.11
CA PRO A 9 14.57 -1.14 -18.28
C PRO A 9 15.40 -1.29 -16.99
N ARG A 10 14.73 -1.28 -15.84
CA ARG A 10 15.37 -1.45 -14.52
C ARG A 10 14.92 -2.75 -13.86
N PRO A 11 15.77 -3.36 -13.04
CA PRO A 11 15.37 -4.51 -12.22
C PRO A 11 14.16 -4.16 -11.36
N VAL A 12 13.24 -5.11 -11.20
CA VAL A 12 12.07 -4.93 -10.32
C VAL A 12 12.57 -4.81 -8.87
N PRO A 13 12.26 -3.71 -8.16
CA PRO A 13 12.67 -3.53 -6.77
C PRO A 13 12.05 -4.57 -5.84
N ASP A 14 12.74 -4.82 -4.72
CA ASP A 14 12.18 -5.63 -3.64
C ASP A 14 10.94 -4.96 -3.02
N ARG A 15 9.94 -5.77 -2.70
CA ARG A 15 8.60 -5.32 -2.29
C ARG A 15 8.44 -5.24 -0.79
N LEU A 16 9.35 -5.86 -0.05
CA LEU A 16 9.32 -5.85 1.41
C LEU A 16 9.51 -4.44 1.97
N ALA A 17 10.43 -3.66 1.40
CA ALA A 17 10.70 -2.31 1.89
C ALA A 17 9.47 -1.36 1.80
N PRO A 18 8.75 -1.26 0.66
CA PRO A 18 7.50 -0.49 0.60
C PRO A 18 6.41 -0.96 1.57
N ALA A 19 6.19 -2.27 1.68
CA ALA A 19 5.17 -2.84 2.56
C ALA A 19 5.48 -2.59 4.05
N LEU A 20 6.76 -2.72 4.43
CA LEU A 20 7.23 -2.41 5.79
C LEU A 20 7.12 -0.91 6.09
N ALA A 21 7.40 -0.04 5.13
CA ALA A 21 7.27 1.40 5.33
C ALA A 21 5.82 1.80 5.69
N GLY A 22 4.84 1.34 4.90
CA GLY A 22 3.43 1.58 5.22
C GLY A 22 2.98 0.86 6.50
N GLY A 23 3.45 -0.36 6.75
CA GLY A 23 3.18 -1.08 8.01
C GLY A 23 3.73 -0.35 9.24
N THR A 24 4.89 0.30 9.10
CA THR A 24 5.49 1.12 10.17
C THR A 24 4.63 2.34 10.47
N VAL A 25 4.06 2.99 9.45
CA VAL A 25 3.09 4.08 9.63
C VAL A 25 1.89 3.61 10.45
N VAL A 26 1.30 2.46 10.10
CA VAL A 26 0.17 1.89 10.83
C VAL A 26 0.55 1.59 12.28
N ALA A 27 1.72 0.98 12.52
CA ALA A 27 2.18 0.66 13.87
C ALA A 27 2.43 1.91 14.72
N LEU A 28 3.09 2.93 14.16
CA LEU A 28 3.37 4.19 14.85
C LEU A 28 2.12 5.05 15.04
N ALA A 29 1.05 4.83 14.26
CA ALA A 29 -0.21 5.52 14.47
C ALA A 29 -0.93 5.08 15.76
N LEU A 30 -0.67 3.87 16.28
CA LEU A 30 -1.31 3.37 17.50
C LEU A 30 -1.05 4.31 18.71
N PRO A 31 0.20 4.64 19.07
CA PRO A 31 0.45 5.57 20.18
C PRO A 31 -0.10 6.96 19.90
N VAL A 32 -0.10 7.42 18.64
CA VAL A 32 -0.69 8.72 18.26
C VAL A 32 -2.19 8.75 18.50
N PHE A 33 -2.92 7.70 18.10
CA PHE A 33 -4.37 7.60 18.31
C PHE A 33 -4.70 7.55 19.81
N ALA A 34 -3.91 6.81 20.59
CA ALA A 34 -4.09 6.70 22.03
C ALA A 34 -3.86 8.05 22.76
N ILE A 35 -2.81 8.80 22.38
CA ILE A 35 -2.49 10.10 23.01
C ILE A 35 -3.45 11.19 22.55
N ALA A 36 -3.84 11.21 21.28
CA ALA A 36 -4.73 12.21 20.70
C ALA A 36 -6.22 11.97 21.02
N GLY A 37 -6.56 10.88 21.71
CA GLY A 37 -7.94 10.52 22.02
C GLY A 37 -8.77 10.14 20.80
N TRP A 38 -8.12 9.73 19.70
CA TRP A 38 -8.80 9.29 18.48
C TRP A 38 -9.39 7.89 18.65
N PRO A 39 -10.46 7.54 17.90
CA PRO A 39 -11.11 6.25 18.03
C PRO A 39 -10.16 5.10 17.65
N LEU A 40 -9.78 4.29 18.64
CA LEU A 40 -8.90 3.13 18.46
C LEU A 40 -9.50 2.08 17.52
N ALA A 41 -10.84 2.02 17.41
CA ALA A 41 -11.53 1.20 16.43
C ALA A 41 -11.16 1.58 14.99
N GLY A 42 -10.94 2.88 14.71
CA GLY A 42 -10.54 3.36 13.39
C GLY A 42 -9.12 2.93 13.04
N TRP A 43 -8.21 2.99 14.02
CA TRP A 43 -6.86 2.42 13.89
C TRP A 43 -6.91 0.91 13.62
N ALA A 44 -7.69 0.16 14.41
CA ALA A 44 -7.80 -1.29 14.28
C ALA A 44 -8.36 -1.69 12.91
N LEU A 45 -9.38 -0.98 12.43
CA LEU A 45 -9.95 -1.17 11.10
C LEU A 45 -8.89 -0.94 10.02
N ALA A 46 -8.17 0.18 10.07
CA ALA A 46 -7.09 0.46 9.12
C ALA A 46 -5.98 -0.60 9.15
N ALA A 47 -5.61 -1.10 10.33
CA ALA A 47 -4.60 -2.13 10.49
C ALA A 47 -5.04 -3.48 9.89
N VAL A 48 -6.29 -3.89 10.11
CA VAL A 48 -6.86 -5.10 9.50
C VAL A 48 -6.92 -4.96 7.98
N LEU A 49 -7.39 -3.82 7.47
CA LEU A 49 -7.46 -3.55 6.03
C LEU A 49 -6.07 -3.52 5.40
N TRP A 50 -5.08 -2.94 6.09
CA TRP A 50 -3.69 -2.97 5.67
C TRP A 50 -3.15 -4.39 5.53
N ALA A 51 -3.30 -5.21 6.57
CA ALA A 51 -2.85 -6.59 6.57
C ALA A 51 -3.54 -7.42 5.47
N ALA A 52 -4.86 -7.28 5.33
CA ALA A 52 -5.63 -7.95 4.28
C ALA A 52 -5.13 -7.55 2.88
N ALA A 53 -4.83 -6.26 2.68
CA ALA A 53 -4.31 -5.76 1.42
C ALA A 53 -2.91 -6.34 1.11
N GLN A 54 -2.04 -6.50 2.11
CA GLN A 54 -0.74 -7.17 1.92
C GLN A 54 -0.89 -8.66 1.61
N VAL A 55 -1.78 -9.37 2.30
CA VAL A 55 -2.08 -10.78 2.02
C VAL A 55 -2.60 -10.94 0.60
N PHE A 56 -3.51 -10.07 0.15
CA PHE A 56 -4.02 -10.08 -1.22
C PHE A 56 -2.89 -9.90 -2.24
N ALA A 57 -1.96 -8.97 -1.99
CA ALA A 57 -0.79 -8.80 -2.84
C ALA A 57 0.07 -10.07 -2.89
N LEU A 58 0.35 -10.70 -1.74
CA LEU A 58 1.11 -11.96 -1.67
C LEU A 58 0.44 -13.09 -2.43
N VAL A 59 -0.87 -13.27 -2.28
CA VAL A 59 -1.64 -14.28 -3.02
C VAL A 59 -1.52 -14.04 -4.53
N LEU A 60 -1.66 -12.80 -4.98
CA LEU A 60 -1.53 -12.47 -6.40
C LEU A 60 -0.12 -12.75 -6.94
N THR A 61 0.92 -12.53 -6.13
CA THR A 61 2.29 -12.89 -6.52
C THR A 61 2.50 -14.39 -6.66
N ARG A 62 1.90 -15.20 -5.79
CA ARG A 62 1.99 -16.67 -5.90
C ARG A 62 1.28 -17.19 -7.14
N LEU A 63 0.20 -16.54 -7.56
CA LEU A 63 -0.58 -16.92 -8.75
C LEU A 63 0.09 -16.49 -10.06
N SER A 64 0.94 -15.48 -10.06
CA SER A 64 1.41 -14.82 -11.30
C SER A 64 2.56 -15.55 -12.03
N GLY A 65 3.19 -16.59 -11.45
CA GLY A 65 4.29 -17.30 -12.12
C GLY A 65 5.46 -16.39 -12.54
N ASP A 66 6.43 -16.95 -13.26
CA ASP A 66 7.74 -16.33 -13.53
C ASP A 66 7.70 -14.91 -14.11
N ALA A 67 8.69 -14.09 -13.72
CA ALA A 67 8.69 -12.63 -13.86
C ALA A 67 8.85 -12.09 -15.31
N ASP A 68 9.10 -12.97 -16.29
CA ASP A 68 9.22 -12.62 -17.71
C ASP A 68 7.86 -12.41 -18.40
N ASN A 69 6.77 -12.64 -17.68
CA ASN A 69 5.43 -12.51 -18.25
C ASN A 69 4.93 -11.06 -18.13
N LEU A 70 4.70 -10.40 -19.26
CA LEU A 70 4.04 -9.08 -19.33
C LEU A 70 2.70 -9.07 -18.57
N ALA A 71 2.03 -10.24 -18.52
CA ALA A 71 0.83 -10.47 -17.72
C ALA A 71 1.07 -10.31 -16.20
N ALA A 72 2.24 -10.71 -15.69
CA ALA A 72 2.59 -10.55 -14.28
C ALA A 72 2.84 -9.08 -13.90
N VAL A 73 3.28 -8.25 -14.84
CA VAL A 73 3.41 -6.80 -14.65
C VAL A 73 2.03 -6.13 -14.66
N GLY A 74 1.16 -6.50 -15.61
CA GLY A 74 -0.22 -6.00 -15.69
C GLY A 74 -1.07 -6.41 -14.48
N MET A 75 -0.97 -7.67 -14.04
CA MET A 75 -1.67 -8.18 -12.86
C MET A 75 -1.26 -7.43 -11.60
N ARG A 76 0.01 -7.00 -11.48
CA ARG A 76 0.48 -6.17 -10.35
C ARG A 76 -0.10 -4.76 -10.40
N GLY A 77 -0.15 -4.12 -11.58
CA GLY A 77 -0.80 -2.81 -11.74
C GLY A 77 -2.29 -2.86 -11.37
N ILE A 78 -2.97 -3.91 -11.83
CA ILE A 78 -4.36 -4.18 -11.46
C ILE A 78 -4.48 -4.42 -9.96
N GLY A 79 -3.69 -5.31 -9.37
CA GLY A 79 -3.77 -5.65 -7.94
C GLY A 79 -3.56 -4.45 -7.02
N THR A 80 -2.68 -3.52 -7.39
CA THR A 80 -2.45 -2.29 -6.60
C THR A 80 -3.67 -1.35 -6.68
N THR A 81 -4.28 -1.23 -7.86
CA THR A 81 -5.49 -0.44 -8.08
C THR A 81 -6.71 -1.08 -7.41
N SER A 82 -6.84 -2.40 -7.49
CA SER A 82 -7.89 -3.20 -6.85
C SER A 82 -7.83 -3.08 -5.33
N ARG A 83 -6.63 -3.05 -4.72
CA ARG A 83 -6.48 -2.84 -3.26
C ARG A 83 -7.12 -1.52 -2.82
N GLY A 84 -6.92 -0.44 -3.57
CA GLY A 84 -7.55 0.85 -3.28
C GLY A 84 -9.08 0.80 -3.33
N LEU A 85 -9.64 0.16 -4.36
CA LEU A 85 -11.09 0.00 -4.53
C LEU A 85 -11.72 -0.93 -3.48
N LEU A 86 -11.11 -2.08 -3.22
CA LEU A 86 -11.62 -3.07 -2.27
C LEU A 86 -11.64 -2.55 -0.84
N VAL A 87 -10.63 -1.77 -0.45
CA VAL A 87 -10.55 -1.17 0.89
C VAL A 87 -11.56 -0.03 1.07
N GLY A 88 -11.97 0.63 -0.03
CA GLY A 88 -13.02 1.66 0.02
C GLY A 88 -14.36 1.14 0.53
N ILE A 89 -14.74 -0.09 0.20
CA ILE A 89 -16.03 -0.69 0.59
C ILE A 89 -16.22 -0.74 2.13
N PRO A 90 -15.34 -1.40 2.91
CA PRO A 90 -15.47 -1.44 4.37
C PRO A 90 -15.30 -0.06 5.01
N LEU A 91 -14.46 0.83 4.46
CA LEU A 91 -14.32 2.20 4.95
C LEU A 91 -15.63 2.98 4.82
N VAL A 92 -16.31 2.88 3.66
CA VAL A 92 -17.62 3.51 3.47
C VAL A 92 -18.65 2.90 4.41
N ALA A 93 -18.71 1.57 4.51
CA ALA A 93 -19.66 0.88 5.39
C ALA A 93 -19.51 1.30 6.87
N VAL A 94 -18.26 1.44 7.35
CA VAL A 94 -18.00 1.89 8.72
C VAL A 94 -18.28 3.38 8.87
N THR A 95 -17.90 4.23 7.92
CA THR A 95 -18.23 5.66 7.96
C THR A 95 -19.73 5.92 8.06
N VAL A 96 -20.55 5.08 7.40
CA VAL A 96 -22.02 5.16 7.49
C VAL A 96 -22.54 4.78 8.89
N SER A 97 -21.82 3.90 9.60
CA SER A 97 -22.21 3.45 10.95
C SER A 97 -21.69 4.39 12.04
N ASP A 98 -20.44 4.83 11.91
CA ASP A 98 -19.74 5.77 12.77
C ASP A 98 -18.75 6.58 11.94
N GLU A 99 -19.10 7.86 11.72
CA GLU A 99 -18.34 8.77 10.87
C GLU A 99 -16.91 8.98 11.38
N TRP A 100 -16.72 9.13 12.69
CA TRP A 100 -15.41 9.41 13.30
C TRP A 100 -14.48 8.20 13.18
N VAL A 101 -15.00 7.00 13.39
CA VAL A 101 -14.23 5.75 13.19
C VAL A 101 -13.86 5.57 11.71
N GLY A 102 -14.81 5.82 10.80
CA GLY A 102 -14.59 5.68 9.37
C GLY A 102 -13.55 6.66 8.81
N ILE A 103 -13.67 7.94 9.15
CA ILE A 103 -12.76 9.00 8.68
C ILE A 103 -11.33 8.77 9.21
N SER A 104 -11.19 8.45 10.50
CA SER A 104 -9.87 8.20 11.08
C SER A 104 -9.18 6.98 10.46
N ALA A 105 -9.93 5.90 10.21
CA ALA A 105 -9.44 4.72 9.51
C ALA A 105 -9.03 5.03 8.06
N ALA A 106 -9.87 5.79 7.35
CA ALA A 106 -9.62 6.17 5.96
C ALA A 106 -8.37 7.05 5.85
N ALA A 107 -8.22 8.04 6.73
CA ALA A 107 -7.06 8.91 6.78
C ALA A 107 -5.77 8.13 7.05
N LEU A 108 -5.78 7.23 8.04
CA LEU A 108 -4.62 6.41 8.37
C LEU A 108 -4.25 5.46 7.21
N TYR A 109 -5.23 4.78 6.63
CA TYR A 109 -4.98 3.87 5.51
C TYR A 109 -4.43 4.63 4.29
N ALA A 110 -5.00 5.79 3.96
CA ALA A 110 -4.53 6.63 2.86
C ALA A 110 -3.08 7.09 3.08
N LEU A 111 -2.72 7.48 4.30
CA LEU A 111 -1.36 7.89 4.64
C LEU A 111 -0.37 6.72 4.50
N ALA A 112 -0.69 5.56 5.06
CA ALA A 112 0.14 4.36 4.96
C ALA A 112 0.33 3.92 3.49
N PHE A 113 -0.74 3.94 2.71
CA PHE A 113 -0.71 3.61 1.28
C PHE A 113 0.15 4.60 0.49
N THR A 114 0.06 5.89 0.79
CA THR A 114 0.87 6.93 0.14
C THR A 114 2.37 6.72 0.43
N VAL A 115 2.72 6.35 1.67
CA VAL A 115 4.10 6.06 2.06
C VAL A 115 4.63 4.79 1.38
N GLU A 116 3.82 3.73 1.27
CA GLU A 116 4.17 2.53 0.51
C GLU A 116 4.47 2.89 -0.95
N LEU A 117 3.60 3.68 -1.61
CA LEU A 117 3.82 4.11 -2.99
C LEU A 117 5.07 4.98 -3.15
N ALA A 118 5.27 5.97 -2.26
CA ALA A 118 6.44 6.84 -2.30
C ALA A 118 7.73 6.03 -2.14
N THR A 119 7.76 5.07 -1.20
CA THR A 119 8.90 4.18 -0.99
C THR A 119 9.15 3.29 -2.20
N GLY A 120 8.09 2.78 -2.83
CA GLY A 120 8.18 2.00 -4.07
C GLY A 120 8.73 2.80 -5.26
N LEU A 121 8.36 4.08 -5.37
CA LEU A 121 8.90 4.97 -6.40
C LEU A 121 10.38 5.26 -6.15
N VAL A 122 10.74 5.59 -4.91
CA VAL A 122 12.14 5.84 -4.52
C VAL A 122 12.99 4.60 -4.75
N SER A 123 12.51 3.41 -4.41
CA SER A 123 13.26 2.15 -4.62
C SER A 123 13.43 1.85 -6.11
N TYR A 124 12.42 2.11 -6.94
CA TYR A 124 12.52 1.96 -8.40
C TYR A 124 13.52 2.92 -9.03
N PHE A 125 13.48 4.20 -8.65
CA PHE A 125 14.35 5.22 -9.25
C PHE A 125 15.76 5.28 -8.67
N SER A 126 16.00 4.67 -7.50
CA SER A 126 17.35 4.54 -6.90
C SER A 126 18.12 3.31 -7.42
N GLY A 127 17.45 2.31 -8.01
CA GLY A 127 18.12 1.17 -8.64
C GLY A 127 18.95 1.58 -9.86
N THR A 128 20.21 1.12 -9.92
CA THR A 128 21.13 1.38 -11.03
C THR A 128 20.57 0.84 -12.35
N ALA A 129 20.60 1.64 -13.41
CA ALA A 129 20.19 1.18 -14.74
C ALA A 129 21.09 0.03 -15.19
N LYS A 130 20.49 -1.05 -15.71
CA LYS A 130 21.25 -2.14 -16.31
C LYS A 130 21.82 -1.62 -17.64
N ALA A 131 23.15 -1.52 -17.74
CA ALA A 131 23.84 -1.13 -18.96
C ALA A 131 23.80 -2.25 -20.02
#